data_AF-A0A9D6JC32-F1
#
_entry.id   AF-A0A9D6JC32-F1
#
_cell.length_a   1.000
_cell.length_b   1.000
_cell.length_c   1.000
_cell.angle_alpha   90.00
_cell.angle_beta   90.00
_cell.angle_gamma   90.00
#
_symmetry.space_group_name_H-M   'P 1'
#
loop_
_entity.id
_entity.type
_entity.pdbx_description
1 polymer ?
#
loop_
_entity_poly.entity_id
_entity_poly.type
_entity_poly.pdbx_seq_one_letter_code
_entity_poly.pdbx_strand_id
1 'polypeptide(L)' 'MKLSELRTKHPPELTRLLAAEREHLRDLRFRVNVGQLKHVREIRKARQFIAHLLTVLKEKEQHPAV' A
#
# COMPACT_ATOMS: atom_id res chain seq x y z
N MET A 1 2.99 9.12 -1.69
CA MET A 1 1.77 9.31 -2.49
C MET A 1 0.70 9.96 -1.64
N LYS A 2 -0.11 10.84 -2.25
CA LYS A 2 -1.23 11.52 -1.57
C LYS A 2 -2.48 10.64 -1.64
N LEU A 3 -3.30 10.69 -0.60
CA LEU A 3 -4.53 9.88 -0.46
C LEU A 3 -5.54 10.15 -1.60
N SER A 4 -5.52 11.36 -2.15
CA SER A 4 -6.37 11.82 -3.25
C SER A 4 -6.20 11.02 -4.54
N GLU A 5 -4.98 10.56 -4.85
CA GLU A 5 -4.68 9.77 -6.06
C GLU A 5 -5.16 8.31 -5.96
N LEU A 6 -5.34 7.80 -4.74
CA LEU A 6 -5.84 6.44 -4.51
C LEU A 6 -7.36 6.37 -4.67
N ARG A 7 -8.07 7.47 -4.38
CA ARG A 7 -9.54 7.52 -4.46
C ARG A 7 -10.07 7.49 -5.89
N THR A 8 -9.31 8.01 -6.86
CA THR A 8 -9.66 8.01 -8.29
C THR A 8 -9.44 6.66 -8.98
N LYS A 9 -8.70 5.73 -8.37
CA LYS A 9 -8.48 4.39 -8.93
C LYS A 9 -9.66 3.45 -8.72
N HIS A 10 -9.80 2.47 -9.61
CA HIS A 10 -10.84 1.45 -9.54
C HIS A 10 -10.58 0.42 -8.41
N PRO A 11 -11.63 -0.11 -7.75
CA PRO A 11 -11.50 -1.13 -6.70
C PRO A 11 -10.62 -2.34 -7.07
N PRO A 12 -10.76 -2.98 -8.26
CA PRO A 12 -9.91 -4.10 -8.65
C PRO A 12 -8.44 -3.72 -8.89
N GLU A 13 -8.16 -2.47 -9.23
CA GLU A 13 -6.78 -2.00 -9.37
C GLU A 13 -6.15 -1.76 -7.99
N LEU A 14 -6.93 -1.25 -7.04
CA LEU A 14 -6.48 -1.03 -5.66
C LEU A 14 -6.12 -2.35 -4.97
N THR A 15 -6.87 -3.43 -5.20
CA THR A 15 -6.53 -4.76 -4.67
C THR A 15 -5.26 -5.33 -5.30
N ARG A 16 -5.07 -5.16 -6.62
CA ARG A 16 -3.81 -5.55 -7.30
C ARG A 16 -2.60 -4.77 -6.77
N LEU A 17 -2.74 -3.45 -6.62
CA LEU A 17 -1.69 -2.60 -6.03
C LEU A 17 -1.37 -3.00 -4.59
N LEU A 18 -2.39 -3.36 -3.82
CA LEU A 18 -2.22 -3.83 -2.45
C LEU A 18 -1.47 -5.16 -2.37
N ALA A 19 -1.68 -6.07 -3.33
CA ALA A 19 -0.90 -7.30 -3.42
C ALA A 19 0.58 -7.00 -3.74
N ALA A 20 0.83 -6.17 -4.75
CA ALA A 20 2.18 -5.77 -5.14
C ALA A 20 2.94 -5.07 -4.00
N GLU A 21 2.28 -4.15 -3.27
CA GLU A 21 2.91 -3.44 -2.17
C GLU A 21 3.23 -4.35 -0.98
N ARG A 22 2.43 -5.39 -0.75
CA ARG A 22 2.70 -6.41 0.28
C ARG A 22 3.94 -7.24 -0.06
N GLU A 23 4.11 -7.60 -1.33
CA GLU A 23 5.32 -8.27 -1.81
C GLU A 23 6.53 -7.34 -1.66
N HIS A 24 6.39 -6.08 -2.08
CA HIS A 24 7.45 -5.08 -1.89
C HIS A 24 7.86 -4.93 -0.41
N LEU A 25 6.89 -4.88 0.50
CA LEU A 25 7.17 -4.83 1.93
C LEU A 25 7.91 -6.10 2.43
N ARG A 26 7.59 -7.28 1.88
CA ARG A 26 8.29 -8.52 2.19
C ARG A 26 9.76 -8.46 1.74
N ASP A 27 10.01 -7.98 0.53
CA ASP A 27 11.37 -7.81 0.01
C ASP A 27 12.17 -6.79 0.82
N LEU A 28 11.56 -5.67 1.19
CA LEU A 28 12.17 -4.67 2.06
C LEU A 28 12.54 -5.28 3.42
N ARG A 29 11.64 -6.07 4.02
CA ARG A 29 11.91 -6.79 5.29
C ARG A 29 13.07 -7.77 5.16
N PHE A 30 13.13 -8.51 4.05
CA PHE A 30 14.24 -9.42 3.79
C PHE A 30 15.57 -8.67 3.68
N ARG A 31 15.62 -7.62 2.86
CA ARG A 31 16.83 -6.78 2.67
C ARG A 31 17.29 -6.12 3.97
N VAL A 32 16.38 -5.75 4.85
CA VAL A 32 16.71 -5.20 6.18
C VAL A 32 17.34 -6.26 7.06
N ASN A 33 16.80 -7.48 7.05
CA ASN A 33 17.34 -8.59 7.83
C ASN A 33 18.77 -8.97 7.41
N VAL A 34 19.06 -8.88 6.11
CA VAL A 34 20.41 -9.12 5.55
C VAL A 34 21.33 -7.89 5.71
N GLY A 35 20.86 -6.78 6.30
CA GLY A 35 21.66 -5.57 6.54
C GLY A 35 21.97 -4.76 5.26
N GLN A 36 21.30 -5.04 4.14
CA GLN A 36 21.55 -4.41 2.84
C GLN A 36 20.65 -3.19 2.56
N LEU A 37 19.75 -2.85 3.47
CA LEU A 37 18.80 -1.75 3.25
C LEU A 37 19.36 -0.40 3.74
N LYS A 38 19.87 0.42 2.81
CA LYS A 38 20.35 1.79 3.09
C LYS A 38 19.23 2.74 3.55
N HIS A 39 17.99 2.49 3.15
CA HIS A 39 16.86 3.39 3.38
C HIS A 39 15.73 2.72 4.19
N VAL A 40 15.96 2.51 5.48
CA VAL A 40 14.99 1.93 6.43
C VAL A 40 13.62 2.64 6.44
N ARG A 41 13.59 3.93 6.07
CA ARG A 41 12.35 4.72 5.94
C ARG A 41 11.40 4.20 4.85
N GLU A 42 11.88 3.42 3.88
CA GLU A 42 11.02 2.83 2.84
C GLU A 42 10.01 1.85 3.41
N ILE A 43 10.38 1.07 4.42
CA ILE A 43 9.46 0.15 5.12
C ILE A 43 8.27 0.93 5.69
N ARG A 44 8.53 2.10 6.31
CA ARG A 44 7.49 2.95 6.87
C ARG A 44 6.58 3.50 5.77
N LYS A 45 7.15 3.94 4.65
CA LYS A 45 6.39 4.43 3.49
C LYS A 45 5.50 3.35 2.90
N ALA A 46 6.03 2.14 2.69
CA ALA A 46 5.27 0.99 2.19
C ALA A 46 4.13 0.62 3.14
N ARG A 47 4.38 0.57 4.46
CA ARG A 47 3.33 0.34 5.47
C ARG A 47 2.23 1.39 5.45
N GLN A 48 2.59 2.68 5.35
CA GLN A 48 1.61 3.77 5.24
C GLN A 48 0.80 3.67 3.95
N PHE A 49 1.45 3.30 2.84
CA PHE A 49 0.75 3.13 1.56
C PHE A 49 -0.25 1.98 1.59
N ILE A 50 0.11 0.83 2.17
CA ILE A 50 -0.83 -0.29 2.40
C ILE A 50 -2.01 0.15 3.27
N ALA A 51 -1.76 0.90 4.34
CA ALA A 51 -2.83 1.40 5.21
C ALA A 51 -3.80 2.30 4.44
N HIS A 52 -3.29 3.23 3.64
CA HIS A 52 -4.12 4.09 2.78
C HIS A 52 -4.93 3.30 1.75
N LEU A 53 -4.33 2.29 1.10
CA LEU A 53 -5.03 1.41 0.16
C LEU A 53 -6.19 0.67 0.83
N LEU A 54 -5.98 0.13 2.03
CA LEU A 54 -7.00 -0.53 2.82
C LEU A 54 -8.13 0.42 3.21
N THR A 55 -7.80 1.65 3.64
CA THR A 55 -8.80 2.66 3.99
C THR A 55 -9.68 3.00 2.79
N VAL A 56 -9.09 3.26 1.62
CA VAL A 56 -9.86 3.61 0.41
C VAL A 56 -10.72 2.44 -0.07
N LEU A 57 -10.20 1.21 -0.01
CA LEU A 57 -11.00 0.02 -0.33
C LEU A 57 -12.21 -0.10 0.58
N LYS A 58 -12.02 0.11 1.90
CA LYS A 58 -13.11 0.06 2.87
C LYS A 58 -14.10 1.22 2.71
N GLU A 59 -13.63 2.43 2.38
CA GLU A 59 -14.49 3.57 2.03
C GLU A 59 -15.40 3.22 0.83
N LYS A 60 -14.84 2.60 -0.22
CA LYS A 60 -15.59 2.18 -1.43
C LYS A 60 -16.55 1.01 -1.17
N GLU A 61 -16.22 0.13 -0.23
CA GLU A 61 -17.08 -1.00 0.17
C GLU A 61 -18.28 -0.54 1.02
N GLN A 62 -18.08 0.43 1.92
CA GLN A 62 -19.13 0.92 2.83
C GLN A 62 -20.02 2.01 2.23
N HIS A 63 -19.53 2.76 1.24
CA HIS A 63 -20.35 3.64 0.41
C HIS A 63 -20.33 3.13 -1.05
N PRO A 64 -21.14 2.10 -1.38
CA PRO A 64 -21.55 1.92 -2.76
C PRO A 64 -22.33 3.20 -3.11
N ALA A 65 -21.85 3.96 -4.10
CA ALA A 65 -22.55 5.14 -4.58
C ALA A 65 -24.02 4.78 -4.83
N VAL A 66 -24.91 5.41 -4.04
CA VAL A 66 -26.37 5.40 -4.24
C VAL A 66 -26.70 6.34 -5.39
#